data_AF-A0A9P0LKP6-F1
#
_entry.id   AF-A0A9P0LKP6-F1
#
_cell.length_a   1.000
_cell.length_b   1.000
_cell.length_c   1.000
_cell.angle_alpha   90.00
_cell.angle_beta   90.00
_cell.angle_gamma   90.00
#
_symmetry.space_group_name_H-M   'P 1'
#
loop_
_entity.id
_entity.type
_entity.pdbx_description
1 polymer ?
#
loop_
_entity_poly.entity_id
_entity_poly.type
_entity_poly.pdbx_seq_one_letter_code
_entity_poly.pdbx_strand_id
1 'polypeptide(L)'
;MVHVTLRYYVTGNFFQTLGDLVSIDKRTTSRIVWTVARATAGLYDQFIKMSDAEAEIMASGLERVEFGDKDYEQKLGKWFDELESDDEQKDSSKLAMQLVKPHMAKRLENPKLYKELQALIKGALEVDDLRNEPSTSRDERLEVKKTCFLCPYQKKRKTFYKCYCCQQSICLEHARKMCKNCVADQGER
;
A
#
# COMPACT_ATOMS: atom_id res chain seq x y z
N MET A 1 5.39 -7.61 21.71
CA MET A 1 4.59 -8.65 21.02
C MET A 1 3.85 -9.58 21.99
N VAL A 2 4.50 -10.13 23.04
CA VAL A 2 3.88 -11.07 24.01
C VAL A 2 2.63 -10.51 24.70
N HIS A 3 2.60 -9.22 25.09
CA HIS A 3 1.44 -8.61 25.72
C HIS A 3 0.21 -8.50 24.80
N VAL A 4 0.40 -8.28 23.49
CA VAL A 4 -0.72 -8.20 22.53
C VAL A 4 -1.31 -9.59 22.31
N THR A 5 -0.46 -10.61 22.23
CA THR A 5 -0.90 -12.01 22.15
C THR A 5 -1.64 -12.42 23.42
N LEU A 6 -1.13 -12.06 24.61
CA LEU A 6 -1.82 -12.34 25.87
C LEU A 6 -3.18 -11.62 25.94
N ARG A 7 -3.26 -10.36 25.51
CA ARG A 7 -4.53 -9.62 25.42
C ARG A 7 -5.52 -10.30 24.47
N TYR A 8 -5.05 -10.80 23.32
CA TYR A 8 -5.89 -11.56 22.36
C TYR A 8 -6.36 -12.92 22.91
N TYR A 9 -5.55 -13.59 23.72
CA TYR A 9 -5.97 -14.81 24.44
C TYR A 9 -7.01 -14.51 25.54
N VAL A 10 -6.96 -13.33 26.15
CA VAL A 10 -7.85 -12.91 27.24
C VAL A 10 -9.21 -12.40 26.75
N THR A 11 -9.33 -11.91 25.52
CA THR A 11 -10.59 -11.35 24.98
C THR A 11 -11.72 -12.37 24.77
N GLY A 12 -11.53 -13.64 25.16
CA GLY A 12 -12.57 -14.69 25.17
C GLY A 12 -12.95 -15.22 23.78
N ASN A 13 -12.79 -14.40 22.73
CA ASN A 13 -13.09 -14.74 21.34
C ASN A 13 -12.23 -15.92 20.84
N PHE A 14 -10.96 -16.00 21.25
CA PHE A 14 -10.07 -17.11 20.91
C PHE A 14 -10.54 -18.47 21.49
N PHE A 15 -11.00 -18.47 22.74
CA PHE A 15 -11.49 -19.70 23.35
C PHE A 15 -12.85 -20.12 22.78
N GLN A 16 -13.67 -19.17 22.37
CA GLN A 16 -14.93 -19.46 21.67
C GLN A 16 -14.68 -20.11 20.31
N THR A 17 -13.73 -19.60 19.52
CA THR A 17 -13.37 -20.20 18.21
C THR A 17 -12.72 -21.58 18.34
N LEU A 18 -11.89 -21.80 19.38
CA LEU A 18 -11.38 -23.15 19.68
C LEU A 18 -12.48 -24.11 20.15
N GLY A 19 -13.44 -23.62 20.95
CA GLY A 19 -14.58 -24.42 21.38
C GLY A 19 -15.41 -24.91 20.20
N ASP A 20 -15.66 -24.03 19.22
CA ASP A 20 -16.37 -24.37 17.99
C ASP A 20 -15.57 -25.36 17.11
N LEU A 21 -14.23 -25.24 17.07
CA LEU A 21 -13.36 -26.17 16.33
C LEU A 21 -13.34 -27.58 16.92
N VAL A 22 -13.33 -27.69 18.26
CA VAL A 22 -13.22 -28.96 18.99
C VAL A 22 -14.60 -29.56 19.30
N SER A 23 -15.69 -28.91 18.84
CA SER A 23 -17.08 -29.31 19.14
C SER A 23 -17.37 -29.43 20.64
N ILE A 24 -16.75 -28.55 21.43
CA ILE A 24 -17.02 -28.44 22.86
C ILE A 24 -18.31 -27.65 23.04
N ASP A 25 -19.19 -28.12 23.93
CA ASP A 25 -20.44 -27.41 24.21
C ASP A 25 -20.18 -25.97 24.67
N LYS A 26 -20.95 -25.02 24.11
CA LYS A 26 -20.76 -23.58 24.33
C LYS A 26 -20.82 -23.19 25.80
N ARG A 27 -21.57 -23.91 26.63
CA ARG A 27 -21.62 -23.64 28.08
C ARG A 27 -20.31 -24.00 28.76
N THR A 28 -19.64 -25.05 28.32
CA THR A 28 -18.34 -25.49 28.83
C THR A 28 -17.26 -24.48 28.43
N THR A 29 -17.25 -24.06 27.17
CA THR A 29 -16.32 -23.03 26.68
C THR A 29 -16.48 -21.71 27.44
N SER A 30 -17.72 -21.24 27.65
CA SER A 30 -17.98 -20.02 28.43
C SER A 30 -17.53 -20.11 29.89
N ARG A 31 -17.64 -21.29 30.51
CA ARG A 31 -17.13 -21.52 31.88
C ARG A 31 -15.60 -21.46 31.92
N ILE A 32 -14.94 -22.09 30.96
CA ILE A 32 -13.47 -22.06 30.84
C ILE A 32 -13.00 -20.62 30.64
N VAL A 33 -13.63 -19.87 29.73
CA VAL A 33 -13.33 -18.45 29.51
C VAL A 33 -13.48 -17.64 30.79
N TRP A 34 -14.57 -17.83 31.52
CA TRP A 34 -14.81 -17.11 32.78
C TRP A 34 -13.77 -17.44 33.86
N THR A 35 -13.42 -18.72 34.02
CA THR A 35 -12.41 -19.15 34.99
C THR A 35 -11.04 -18.60 34.65
N VAL A 36 -10.64 -18.68 33.38
CA VAL A 36 -9.37 -18.14 32.89
C VAL A 36 -9.35 -16.62 33.08
N ALA A 37 -10.37 -15.90 32.60
CA ALA A 37 -10.46 -14.44 32.75
C ALA A 37 -10.39 -13.99 34.22
N ARG A 38 -11.05 -14.70 35.13
CA ARG A 38 -10.99 -14.42 36.58
C ARG A 38 -9.60 -14.66 37.16
N ALA A 39 -8.93 -15.73 36.75
CA ALA A 39 -7.56 -16.03 37.18
C ALA A 39 -6.58 -14.97 36.66
N THR A 40 -6.71 -14.56 35.40
CA THR A 40 -5.85 -13.52 34.81
C THR A 40 -6.09 -12.16 35.44
N ALA A 41 -7.34 -11.81 35.77
CA ALA A 41 -7.67 -10.58 36.50
C ALA A 41 -7.04 -10.53 37.89
N GLY A 42 -6.94 -11.67 38.59
CA GLY A 42 -6.23 -11.76 39.87
C GLY A 42 -4.71 -11.63 39.76
N LEU A 43 -4.15 -11.86 38.56
CA LEU A 43 -2.73 -11.72 38.26
C LEU A 43 -2.40 -10.39 37.55
N TYR A 44 -3.40 -9.51 37.39
CA TYR A 44 -3.29 -8.26 36.64
C TYR A 44 -2.13 -7.40 37.13
N ASP A 45 -2.03 -7.17 38.45
CA ASP A 45 -1.00 -6.30 39.05
C ASP A 45 0.44 -6.81 38.86
N GLN A 46 0.61 -8.12 38.62
CA GLN A 46 1.93 -8.73 38.45
C GLN A 46 2.39 -8.75 36.99
N PHE A 47 1.46 -8.93 36.05
CA PHE A 47 1.80 -9.17 34.64
C PHE A 47 1.47 -8.02 33.71
N ILE A 48 0.65 -7.05 34.12
CA ILE A 48 0.33 -5.86 33.34
C ILE A 48 0.80 -4.65 34.15
N LYS A 49 2.12 -4.44 34.20
CA LYS A 49 2.64 -3.10 34.48
C LYS A 49 2.30 -2.24 33.28
N MET A 50 1.42 -1.25 33.48
CA MET A 50 1.29 -0.14 32.54
C MET A 50 2.66 0.50 32.37
N SER A 51 2.95 1.01 31.18
CA SER A 51 4.17 1.77 30.97
C SER A 51 4.13 3.03 31.84
N ASP A 52 5.29 3.49 32.33
CA ASP A 52 5.36 4.67 33.20
C ASP A 52 4.70 5.91 32.54
N ALA A 53 4.69 5.96 31.20
CA ALA A 53 3.98 6.95 30.39
C ALA A 53 2.45 6.93 30.57
N GLU A 54 1.81 5.76 30.64
CA GLU A 54 0.36 5.64 30.85
C GLU A 54 -0.03 5.96 32.30
N ALA A 55 0.87 5.69 33.26
CA ALA A 55 0.70 6.09 34.65
C ALA A 55 0.79 7.63 34.81
N GLU A 56 1.66 8.29 34.05
CA GLU A 56 1.73 9.76 33.97
C GLU A 56 0.46 10.36 33.33
N ILE A 57 -0.15 9.70 32.34
CA ILE A 57 -1.44 10.11 31.75
C ILE A 57 -2.60 9.98 32.77
N MET A 58 -2.57 8.99 33.65
CA MET A 58 -3.53 8.91 34.76
C MET A 58 -3.24 9.92 35.88
N ALA A 59 -1.97 10.29 36.07
CA ALA A 59 -1.54 11.29 37.05
C ALA A 59 -1.71 12.74 36.57
N SER A 60 -1.79 12.98 35.25
CA SER A 60 -1.91 14.32 34.63
C SER A 60 -3.27 14.99 34.81
N GLY A 61 -4.17 14.39 35.61
CA GLY A 61 -5.37 15.07 36.06
C GLY A 61 -6.41 15.27 34.96
N LEU A 62 -6.46 14.39 33.95
CA LEU A 62 -7.65 14.31 33.11
C LEU A 62 -8.83 13.83 33.96
N GLU A 63 -9.86 14.67 34.01
CA GLU A 63 -11.07 14.45 34.80
C GLU A 63 -11.67 13.08 34.44
N ARG A 64 -11.71 12.17 35.42
CA ARG A 64 -12.25 10.82 35.21
C ARG A 64 -13.72 10.94 34.83
N VAL A 65 -14.05 10.68 33.56
CA VAL A 65 -15.44 10.72 33.08
C VAL A 65 -16.20 9.55 33.70
N GLU A 66 -17.05 9.83 34.69
CA GLU A 66 -17.87 8.81 35.34
C GLU A 66 -19.17 8.57 34.56
N PHE A 67 -19.52 7.30 34.40
CA PHE A 67 -20.74 6.90 33.70
C PHE A 67 -21.97 7.35 34.49
N GLY A 68 -22.75 8.29 33.93
CA GLY A 68 -23.99 8.81 34.54
C GLY A 68 -24.02 10.32 34.75
N ASP A 69 -22.93 11.04 34.44
CA ASP A 69 -22.92 12.50 34.47
C ASP A 69 -23.83 13.11 33.39
N LYS A 70 -24.46 14.25 33.70
CA LYS A 70 -25.38 14.95 32.79
C LYS A 70 -24.71 15.39 31.49
N ASP A 71 -23.41 15.65 31.54
CA ASP A 71 -22.59 16.11 30.42
C ASP A 71 -21.60 15.01 29.95
N TYR A 72 -21.88 13.74 30.26
CA TYR A 72 -21.04 12.58 29.94
C TYR A 72 -20.67 12.51 28.45
N GLU A 73 -21.65 12.65 27.56
CA GLU A 73 -21.43 12.57 26.12
C GLU A 73 -20.58 13.73 25.59
N GLN A 74 -20.74 14.93 26.16
CA GLN A 74 -19.94 16.10 25.76
C GLN A 74 -18.50 16.02 26.27
N LYS A 75 -18.30 15.54 27.51
CA LYS A 75 -16.96 15.29 28.05
C LYS A 75 -16.23 14.19 27.27
N LEU A 76 -16.94 13.11 26.90
CA LEU A 76 -16.39 12.04 26.07
C LEU A 76 -16.04 12.52 24.66
N GLY A 77 -16.92 13.28 24.01
CA GLY A 77 -16.65 13.83 22.69
C GLY A 77 -15.36 14.66 22.69
N LYS A 78 -15.24 15.58 23.66
CA LYS A 78 -14.05 16.41 23.79
C LYS A 78 -12.76 15.60 24.08
N TRP A 79 -12.88 14.53 24.86
CA TRP A 79 -11.76 13.62 25.15
C TRP A 79 -11.29 12.87 23.90
N PHE A 80 -12.23 12.42 23.07
CA PHE A 80 -11.91 11.80 21.78
C PHE A 80 -11.31 12.80 20.79
N ASP A 81 -11.82 14.03 20.72
CA ASP A 81 -11.29 15.08 19.84
C ASP A 81 -9.87 15.50 20.23
N GLU A 82 -9.54 15.51 21.54
CA GLU A 82 -8.17 15.78 22.03
C GLU A 82 -7.22 14.60 21.76
N LEU A 83 -7.69 13.35 21.88
CA LEU A 83 -6.91 12.14 21.58
C LEU A 83 -6.65 11.92 20.08
N GLU A 84 -7.57 12.37 19.22
CA GLU A 84 -7.42 12.25 17.77
C GLU A 84 -6.46 13.32 17.19
N SER A 85 -6.02 14.27 18.03
CA SER A 85 -5.12 15.36 17.65
C SER A 85 -3.63 15.07 17.81
N ASP A 86 -3.25 13.95 18.44
CA ASP A 86 -1.86 13.52 18.60
C ASP A 86 -1.47 12.37 17.64
N ASP A 87 -0.34 12.57 16.96
CA ASP A 87 0.25 11.86 15.81
C ASP A 87 0.49 10.32 15.93
N GLU A 88 -0.04 9.60 16.92
CA GLU A 88 0.35 8.19 17.18
C GLU A 88 -0.14 7.18 16.12
N GLN A 89 -1.30 7.40 15.51
CA GLN A 89 -1.81 6.53 14.43
C GLN A 89 -0.93 6.61 13.17
N LYS A 90 -0.20 7.72 12.99
CA LYS A 90 0.66 7.99 11.83
C LYS A 90 2.01 7.30 11.98
N ASP A 91 2.51 7.14 13.19
CA ASP A 91 3.83 6.57 13.46
C ASP A 91 3.88 5.05 13.29
N SER A 92 2.86 4.32 13.71
CA SER A 92 2.81 2.85 13.52
C SER A 92 2.73 2.47 12.03
N SER A 93 1.92 3.19 11.26
CA SER A 93 1.79 3.02 9.81
C SER A 93 3.09 3.39 9.07
N LYS A 94 3.74 4.49 9.49
CA LYS A 94 5.03 4.93 8.93
C LYS A 94 6.16 3.94 9.22
N LEU A 95 6.25 3.42 10.44
CA LEU A 95 7.22 2.40 10.83
C LEU A 95 6.98 1.08 10.09
N ALA A 96 5.72 0.64 9.98
CA ALA A 96 5.37 -0.53 9.20
C ALA A 96 5.80 -0.38 7.72
N MET A 97 5.56 0.78 7.13
CA MET A 97 5.99 1.06 5.76
C MET A 97 7.53 1.04 5.64
N GLN A 98 8.28 1.63 6.59
CA GLN A 98 9.75 1.61 6.59
C GLN A 98 10.33 0.19 6.61
N LEU A 99 9.72 -0.73 7.36
CA LEU A 99 10.17 -2.12 7.44
C LEU A 99 9.86 -2.91 6.16
N VAL A 100 8.73 -2.63 5.51
CA VAL A 100 8.27 -3.39 4.33
C VAL A 100 8.92 -2.89 3.04
N LYS A 101 9.25 -1.61 2.93
CA LYS A 101 9.93 -1.00 1.77
C LYS A 101 11.14 -1.79 1.22
N PRO A 102 12.14 -2.21 2.04
CA PRO A 102 13.29 -2.96 1.52
C PRO A 102 12.91 -4.36 0.99
N HIS A 103 11.87 -4.99 1.55
CA HIS A 103 11.38 -6.28 1.08
C HIS A 103 10.63 -6.15 -0.25
N MET A 104 9.86 -5.07 -0.42
CA MET A 104 9.19 -4.75 -1.67
C MET A 104 10.18 -4.49 -2.81
N ALA A 105 11.25 -3.73 -2.55
CA ALA A 105 12.31 -3.47 -3.52
C ALA A 105 13.01 -4.75 -4.00
N LYS A 106 13.40 -5.65 -3.07
CA LYS A 106 13.99 -6.96 -3.41
C LYS A 106 13.06 -7.84 -4.24
N ARG A 107 11.74 -7.77 -4.02
CA ARG A 107 10.76 -8.52 -4.83
C ARG A 107 10.66 -7.99 -6.26
N LEU A 108 10.93 -6.70 -6.47
CA LEU A 108 10.90 -6.07 -7.78
C LEU A 108 12.05 -6.52 -8.68
N GLU A 109 13.19 -6.92 -8.10
CA GLU A 109 14.35 -7.43 -8.85
C GLU A 109 14.05 -8.74 -9.59
N ASN A 110 13.01 -9.48 -9.19
CA ASN A 110 12.64 -10.74 -9.83
C ASN A 110 11.85 -10.48 -11.14
N PRO A 111 12.40 -10.84 -12.32
CA PRO A 111 11.73 -10.60 -13.61
C PRO A 111 10.49 -11.48 -13.84
N LYS A 112 10.29 -12.53 -13.03
CA LYS A 112 9.14 -13.45 -13.14
C LYS A 112 7.92 -13.00 -12.33
N LEU A 113 7.99 -11.87 -11.63
CA LEU A 113 6.87 -11.36 -10.84
C LEU A 113 5.71 -10.95 -11.77
N TYR A 114 4.48 -11.22 -11.35
CA TYR A 114 3.28 -10.86 -12.10
C TYR A 114 3.18 -9.34 -12.29
N LYS A 115 2.78 -8.89 -13.48
CA LYS A 115 2.81 -7.47 -13.87
C LYS A 115 1.92 -6.58 -13.00
N GLU A 116 0.75 -7.05 -12.59
CA GLU A 116 -0.13 -6.27 -11.70
C GLU A 116 0.49 -6.12 -10.31
N LEU A 117 1.14 -7.18 -9.82
CA LEU A 117 1.83 -7.13 -8.53
C LEU A 117 3.05 -6.21 -8.59
N GLN A 118 3.79 -6.20 -9.71
CA GLN A 118 4.84 -5.22 -9.95
C GLN A 118 4.29 -3.78 -9.96
N ALA A 119 3.15 -3.54 -10.62
CA ALA A 119 2.53 -2.21 -10.67
C ALA A 119 2.09 -1.72 -9.28
N LEU A 120 1.48 -2.61 -8.47
CA LEU A 120 1.07 -2.29 -7.10
C LEU A 120 2.27 -1.98 -6.20
N ILE A 121 3.34 -2.78 -6.28
CA ILE A 121 4.56 -2.56 -5.51
C ILE A 121 5.25 -1.26 -5.91
N LYS A 122 5.32 -0.95 -7.21
CA LYS A 122 5.86 0.32 -7.72
C LYS A 122 5.06 1.52 -7.24
N GLY A 123 3.74 1.44 -7.28
CA GLY A 123 2.85 2.49 -6.78
C GLY A 123 3.02 2.73 -5.27
N ALA A 124 3.11 1.66 -4.48
CA ALA A 124 3.31 1.76 -3.03
C ALA A 124 4.69 2.30 -2.62
N LEU A 125 5.71 2.10 -3.46
CA LEU A 125 7.06 2.64 -3.23
C LEU A 125 7.24 4.05 -3.81
N GLU A 126 6.24 4.60 -4.51
CA GLU A 126 6.36 5.85 -5.28
C GLU A 126 7.59 5.83 -6.20
N VAL A 127 7.98 4.65 -6.68
CA VAL A 127 8.99 4.52 -7.73
C VAL A 127 8.26 4.84 -9.01
N ASP A 128 8.11 6.14 -9.27
CA ASP A 128 7.83 6.61 -10.62
C ASP A 128 8.94 6.05 -11.50
N ASP A 129 8.59 5.07 -12.33
CA ASP A 129 9.35 4.88 -13.55
C ASP A 129 9.36 6.27 -14.21
N LEU A 130 10.52 6.91 -14.34
CA LEU A 130 10.76 8.15 -15.11
C LEU A 130 10.39 8.01 -16.61
N ARG A 131 9.46 7.11 -16.94
CA ARG A 131 8.90 6.81 -18.25
C ARG A 131 7.45 7.28 -18.41
N ASN A 132 6.84 7.83 -17.36
CA ASN A 132 5.52 8.47 -17.45
C ASN A 132 5.57 9.99 -17.22
N GLU A 133 6.64 10.65 -17.68
CA GLU A 133 6.45 12.03 -18.10
C GLU A 133 5.41 12.03 -19.24
N PRO A 134 4.31 12.80 -19.16
CA PRO A 134 3.55 13.12 -20.35
C PRO A 134 4.48 13.94 -21.24
N SER A 135 5.16 13.26 -22.16
CA SER A 135 6.15 13.83 -23.05
C SER A 135 5.50 14.90 -23.91
N THR A 136 5.45 16.13 -23.41
CA THR A 136 5.35 17.32 -24.23
C THR A 136 6.63 17.38 -25.07
N SER A 137 6.47 17.30 -26.39
CA SER A 137 7.47 17.56 -27.46
C SER A 137 8.23 16.40 -28.14
N ARG A 138 7.78 15.14 -28.10
CA ARG A 138 8.21 14.20 -29.17
C ARG A 138 7.29 14.33 -30.36
N ASP A 139 7.46 15.41 -31.12
CA ASP A 139 6.71 15.65 -32.35
C ASP A 139 6.94 14.49 -33.32
N GLU A 140 6.02 13.53 -33.32
CA GLU A 140 5.97 12.37 -34.25
C GLU A 140 5.73 12.84 -35.70
N ARG A 141 5.43 14.13 -35.88
CA ARG A 141 5.12 14.78 -37.13
C ARG A 141 6.21 15.78 -37.54
N LEU A 142 6.39 15.89 -38.85
CA LEU A 142 7.16 16.92 -39.52
C LEU A 142 6.28 18.17 -39.65
N GLU A 143 6.86 19.35 -39.50
CA GLU A 143 6.18 20.63 -39.74
C GLU A 143 5.70 20.76 -41.20
N VAL A 144 6.43 20.15 -42.14
CA VAL A 144 6.14 20.18 -43.57
C VAL A 144 6.07 18.78 -44.15
N LYS A 145 5.09 18.55 -45.05
CA LYS A 145 4.94 17.28 -45.79
C LYS A 145 6.14 17.03 -46.70
N LYS A 146 6.88 15.95 -46.45
CA LYS A 146 7.98 15.47 -47.32
C LYS A 146 7.55 14.21 -48.08
N THR A 147 8.23 13.89 -49.17
CA THR A 147 7.99 12.63 -49.89
C THR A 147 8.55 11.45 -49.11
N CYS A 148 7.86 10.31 -49.15
CA CYS A 148 8.31 9.10 -48.47
C CYS A 148 9.59 8.57 -49.14
N PHE A 149 10.61 8.26 -48.32
CA PHE A 149 11.90 7.73 -48.79
C PHE A 149 11.79 6.30 -49.34
N LEU A 150 10.88 5.49 -48.79
CA LEU A 150 10.68 4.10 -49.20
C LEU A 150 9.76 3.94 -50.42
N CYS A 151 8.99 4.98 -50.77
CA CYS A 151 8.14 4.92 -51.95
C CYS A 151 8.98 5.12 -53.21
N PRO A 152 8.71 4.37 -54.30
CA PRO A 152 9.29 4.67 -55.59
C PRO A 152 8.90 6.10 -56.01
N TYR A 153 9.82 6.80 -56.67
CA TYR A 153 9.69 8.22 -57.02
C TYR A 153 8.40 8.51 -57.80
N GLN A 154 7.95 7.58 -58.64
CA GLN A 154 6.72 7.69 -59.45
C GLN A 154 5.46 7.92 -58.61
N LYS A 155 5.40 7.38 -57.39
CA LYS A 155 4.22 7.50 -56.51
C LYS A 155 4.15 8.84 -55.76
N LYS A 156 5.26 9.59 -55.69
CA LYS A 156 5.39 10.92 -55.03
C LYS A 156 4.60 11.09 -53.73
N ARG A 157 4.53 10.04 -52.90
CA ARG A 157 3.63 10.00 -51.73
C ARG A 157 4.14 10.94 -50.65
N LYS A 158 3.36 11.95 -50.27
CA LYS A 158 3.71 12.94 -49.26
C LYS A 158 3.21 12.57 -47.87
N THR A 159 4.02 12.80 -46.84
CA THR A 159 3.78 12.32 -45.48
C THR A 159 4.24 13.33 -44.44
N PHE A 160 3.51 13.39 -43.32
CA PHE A 160 3.95 14.14 -42.13
C PHE A 160 4.75 13.26 -41.16
N TYR A 161 4.71 11.94 -41.31
CA TYR A 161 5.33 11.03 -40.34
C TYR A 161 6.80 10.80 -40.64
N LYS A 162 7.60 10.68 -39.58
CA LYS A 162 9.03 10.35 -39.63
C LYS A 162 9.34 9.08 -38.83
N CYS A 163 10.42 8.40 -39.18
CA CYS A 163 10.91 7.24 -38.44
C CYS A 163 11.37 7.64 -37.04
N TYR A 164 11.02 6.86 -36.02
CA TYR A 164 11.55 7.08 -34.67
C TYR A 164 13.08 6.91 -34.60
N CYS A 165 13.63 5.89 -35.28
CA CYS A 165 15.07 5.61 -35.28
C CYS A 165 15.89 6.53 -36.22
N CYS A 166 15.56 6.58 -37.52
CA CYS A 166 16.36 7.30 -38.51
C CYS A 166 15.83 8.68 -38.91
N GLN A 167 14.69 9.12 -38.35
CA GLN A 167 14.03 10.40 -38.63
C GLN A 167 13.68 10.70 -40.11
N GLN A 168 13.79 9.71 -41.00
CA GLN A 168 13.41 9.83 -42.41
C GLN A 168 11.89 9.88 -42.58
N SER A 169 11.41 10.57 -43.63
CA SER A 169 9.99 10.67 -43.96
C SER A 169 9.43 9.34 -44.48
N ILE A 170 8.39 8.84 -43.83
CA ILE A 170 7.76 7.56 -44.17
C ILE A 170 6.25 7.68 -44.27
N CYS A 171 5.65 6.92 -45.18
CA CYS A 171 4.20 6.79 -45.26
C CYS A 171 3.69 5.71 -44.31
N LEU A 172 2.42 5.81 -43.94
CA LEU A 172 1.76 4.86 -43.03
C LEU A 172 1.68 3.42 -43.60
N GLU A 173 1.84 3.26 -44.91
CA GLU A 173 1.97 1.93 -45.55
C GLU A 173 3.34 1.29 -45.32
N HIS A 174 4.39 2.10 -45.24
CA HIS A 174 5.76 1.62 -45.10
C HIS A 174 6.25 1.59 -43.65
N ALA A 175 5.51 2.18 -42.71
CA ALA A 175 5.84 2.13 -41.28
C ALA A 175 4.66 2.55 -40.38
N ARG A 176 4.49 1.85 -39.26
CA ARG A 176 3.58 2.25 -38.16
C ARG A 176 4.24 3.11 -37.08
N LYS A 177 5.57 3.30 -37.12
CA LYS A 177 6.41 4.24 -36.29
C LYS A 177 7.93 4.04 -36.53
N MET A 178 8.34 2.90 -37.07
CA MET A 178 9.73 2.61 -37.49
C MET A 178 9.77 2.14 -38.94
N CYS A 179 10.79 2.58 -39.70
CA CYS A 179 10.97 2.18 -41.10
C CYS A 179 11.42 0.71 -41.21
N LYS A 180 11.16 0.07 -42.35
CA LYS A 180 11.53 -1.33 -42.58
C LYS A 180 13.03 -1.59 -42.40
N ASN A 181 13.87 -0.62 -42.75
CA ASN A 181 15.32 -0.75 -42.61
C ASN A 181 15.73 -0.79 -41.13
N CYS A 182 15.16 0.08 -40.28
CA CYS A 182 15.46 0.07 -38.85
C CYS A 182 14.87 -1.13 -38.10
N VAL A 183 13.80 -1.73 -38.62
CA VAL A 183 13.25 -2.99 -38.07
C VAL A 183 14.16 -4.17 -38.41
N ALA A 184 14.73 -4.20 -39.62
CA ALA A 184 15.66 -5.25 -40.03
C ALA A 184 16.96 -5.21 -39.22
N ASP A 185 17.54 -4.03 -38.97
CA ASP A 185 18.77 -3.86 -38.18
C ASP A 185 18.66 -4.31 -36.71
N GLN A 186 17.44 -4.44 -36.15
CA GLN A 186 17.21 -4.88 -34.78
C GLN A 186 17.13 -6.42 -34.65
N GLY A 187 17.10 -7.17 -35.76
CA GLY A 187 16.98 -8.63 -35.78
C GLY A 187 18.31 -9.39 -35.92
N GLU A 188 19.42 -8.70 -36.16
CA GLU A 188 20.76 -9.28 -36.34
C GLU A 188 21.69 -9.09 -35.10
N ARG A 189 21.12 -8.81 -33.93
CA ARG A 189 21.84 -8.75 -32.65
C ARG A 189 21.22 -9.66 -31.60
#